data_AF-A0A814UXM2-F1
#
_entry.id   AF-A0A814UXM2-F1
#
_cell.length_a   1.000
_cell.length_b   1.000
_cell.length_c   1.000
_cell.angle_alpha   90.00
_cell.angle_beta   90.00
_cell.angle_gamma   90.00
#
_symmetry.space_group_name_H-M   'P 1'
#
loop_
_entity.id
_entity.type
_entity.pdbx_description
1 polymer ?
#
loop_
_entity_poly.entity_id
_entity_poly.type
_entity_poly.pdbx_seq_one_letter_code
_entity_poly.pdbx_strand_id
1 'polypeptide(L)'
;MHLIFITVLLALSNANAFVNKQKELRVTAFSWQNCGPSSDPVQIKSLTASPDPVLVPGNLTLTLTVNVASTIPVDTHAALTMERKVGGFFVKIPCVDNFGSCTYGDLCKDWASACPKYFEKYGIPCSCPIPPKTYTISDAVIDIKGHLPSVGDGEYRITADLGSSAAHLGCIKLQVTLKSD
;
A
#
# COMPACT_ATOMS: atom_id res chain seq x y z
N MET A 1 9.54 0.36 13.34
CA MET A 1 8.12 -0.09 13.34
C MET A 1 7.16 0.88 12.64
N HIS A 2 7.24 2.21 12.84
CA HIS A 2 6.39 3.16 12.10
C HIS A 2 6.60 3.18 10.57
N LEU A 3 7.83 2.98 10.08
CA LEU A 3 8.14 3.02 8.65
C LEU A 3 7.53 1.85 7.86
N ILE A 4 7.51 0.64 8.43
CA ILE A 4 6.92 -0.55 7.80
C ILE A 4 5.42 -0.35 7.58
N PHE A 5 4.73 0.14 8.61
CA PHE A 5 3.31 0.45 8.57
C PHE A 5 2.97 1.50 7.50
N ILE A 6 3.78 2.55 7.43
CA ILE A 6 3.67 3.60 6.42
C ILE A 6 3.94 3.03 5.01
N THR A 7 4.98 2.22 4.81
CA THR A 7 5.27 1.65 3.47
C THR A 7 4.22 0.68 2.97
N VAL A 8 3.63 -0.15 3.84
CA VAL A 8 2.54 -1.08 3.46
C VAL A 8 1.24 -0.30 3.22
N LEU A 9 0.93 0.72 4.03
CA LEU A 9 -0.21 1.61 3.79
C LEU A 9 -0.05 2.46 2.51
N LEU A 10 1.16 2.98 2.24
CA LEU A 10 1.50 3.69 1.01
C LEU A 10 1.51 2.76 -0.21
N ALA A 11 1.80 1.46 -0.02
CA ALA A 11 1.64 0.41 -1.02
C ALA A 11 0.17 0.01 -1.25
N LEU A 12 -0.73 0.53 -0.43
CA LEU A 12 -2.16 0.31 -0.48
C LEU A 12 -2.91 1.64 -0.66
N SER A 13 -2.38 2.64 -1.39
CA SER A 13 -3.03 3.95 -1.61
C SER A 13 -3.07 4.47 -3.05
N ASN A 14 -4.19 4.29 -3.80
CA ASN A 14 -5.32 5.18 -4.23
C ASN A 14 -6.03 4.53 -5.45
N ALA A 15 -7.19 4.94 -5.97
CA ALA A 15 -7.64 5.52 -7.26
C ALA A 15 -9.11 5.94 -7.08
N ASN A 16 -9.41 7.17 -7.49
CA ASN A 16 -10.80 7.59 -7.64
C ASN A 16 -11.47 6.83 -8.78
N ALA A 17 -12.63 6.24 -8.48
CA ALA A 17 -13.61 5.96 -9.51
C ALA A 17 -14.18 7.30 -10.01
N PHE A 18 -13.79 7.72 -11.21
CA PHE A 18 -14.54 8.72 -11.98
C PHE A 18 -14.72 8.19 -13.40
N VAL A 19 -15.88 7.59 -13.63
CA VAL A 19 -16.41 7.46 -14.99
C VAL A 19 -16.77 8.87 -15.44
N ASN A 20 -15.97 9.46 -16.32
CA ASN A 20 -16.47 10.50 -17.20
C ASN A 20 -15.75 10.48 -18.56
N LYS A 21 -16.53 10.31 -19.63
CA LYS A 21 -16.08 10.39 -21.02
C LYS A 21 -15.73 11.84 -21.34
N GLN A 22 -14.45 12.22 -21.34
CA GLN A 22 -13.87 13.22 -22.26
C GLN A 22 -12.34 13.06 -22.30
N LYS A 23 -11.80 13.13 -23.52
CA LYS A 23 -10.41 12.87 -23.90
C LYS A 23 -9.54 14.09 -23.63
N GLU A 24 -9.20 14.32 -22.36
CA GLU A 24 -8.09 15.16 -21.93
C GLU A 24 -7.01 14.21 -21.39
N LEU A 25 -5.76 14.34 -21.85
CA LEU A 25 -4.62 13.55 -21.34
C LEU A 25 -4.32 13.97 -19.89
N ARG A 26 -5.18 13.54 -18.96
CA ARG A 26 -4.90 13.56 -17.52
C ARG A 26 -3.92 12.42 -17.27
N VAL A 27 -2.64 12.74 -17.20
CA VAL A 27 -1.66 11.85 -16.56
C VAL A 27 -2.07 11.82 -15.10
N THR A 28 -2.90 10.86 -14.71
CA THR A 28 -3.25 10.66 -13.30
C THR A 28 -1.97 10.36 -12.57
N ALA A 29 -1.59 11.23 -11.63
CA ALA A 29 -0.38 11.07 -10.84
C ALA A 29 -0.48 9.83 -9.95
N PHE A 30 -1.68 9.32 -9.76
CA PHE A 30 -1.96 8.11 -9.03
C PHE A 30 -2.76 7.03 -9.84
N SER A 31 -2.42 5.72 -9.74
CA SER A 31 -3.27 4.57 -10.18
C SER A 31 -3.02 3.26 -9.39
N TRP A 32 -3.98 2.32 -9.36
CA TRP A 32 -3.80 0.98 -8.77
C TRP A 32 -4.51 -0.14 -9.53
N GLN A 33 -4.11 -1.37 -9.23
CA GLN A 33 -4.82 -2.59 -9.61
C GLN A 33 -4.45 -3.76 -8.69
N ASN A 34 -5.34 -4.74 -8.55
CA ASN A 34 -4.91 -6.07 -8.09
C ASN A 34 -4.01 -6.68 -9.19
N CYS A 35 -2.86 -7.23 -8.80
CA CYS A 35 -1.89 -7.87 -9.70
C CYS A 35 -1.84 -9.39 -9.58
N GLY A 36 -2.49 -9.94 -8.55
CA GLY A 36 -2.61 -11.37 -8.34
C GLY A 36 -3.85 -11.95 -9.04
N PRO A 37 -3.97 -13.29 -9.09
CA PRO A 37 -5.15 -13.93 -9.66
C PRO A 37 -6.43 -13.55 -8.88
N SER A 38 -7.57 -13.55 -9.57
CA SER A 38 -8.87 -13.25 -8.95
C SER A 38 -9.31 -14.26 -7.89
N SER A 39 -8.65 -15.43 -7.86
CA SER A 39 -8.82 -16.47 -6.84
C SER A 39 -8.09 -16.16 -5.53
N ASP A 40 -7.21 -15.16 -5.51
CA ASP A 40 -6.53 -14.78 -4.27
C ASP A 40 -7.53 -14.34 -3.22
N PRO A 41 -7.35 -14.76 -1.95
CA PRO A 41 -8.29 -14.46 -0.89
C PRO A 41 -8.33 -12.98 -0.50
N VAL A 42 -7.25 -12.23 -0.73
CA VAL A 42 -7.19 -10.78 -0.46
C VAL A 42 -7.37 -10.01 -1.75
N GLN A 43 -8.49 -9.31 -1.87
CA GLN A 43 -8.83 -8.50 -3.03
C GLN A 43 -9.13 -7.07 -2.60
N ILE A 44 -8.37 -6.11 -3.12
CA ILE A 44 -8.66 -4.69 -2.91
C ILE A 44 -9.89 -4.34 -3.74
N LYS A 45 -10.88 -3.70 -3.11
CA LYS A 45 -12.19 -3.37 -3.72
C LYS A 45 -12.30 -1.90 -4.07
N SER A 46 -11.84 -1.05 -3.16
CA SER A 46 -11.77 0.39 -3.40
C SER A 46 -10.54 0.90 -2.71
N LEU A 47 -9.96 1.93 -3.28
CA LEU A 47 -8.85 2.60 -2.66
C LEU A 47 -8.83 4.04 -3.13
N THR A 48 -8.57 5.04 -2.29
CA THR A 48 -8.41 6.45 -2.68
C THR A 48 -7.38 7.12 -1.79
N ALA A 49 -6.75 8.19 -2.31
CA ALA A 49 -6.16 9.22 -1.48
C ALA A 49 -5.92 10.51 -2.22
N SER A 50 -5.62 11.48 -1.36
CA SER A 50 -5.51 12.88 -1.64
C SER A 50 -4.45 13.47 -0.72
N PRO A 51 -3.63 14.43 -1.18
CA PRO A 51 -3.66 15.00 -2.52
C PRO A 51 -3.01 14.10 -3.60
N ASP A 52 -3.31 14.38 -4.88
CA ASP A 52 -2.65 13.80 -6.05
C ASP A 52 -2.16 14.94 -6.96
N PRO A 53 -0.84 15.15 -7.16
CA PRO A 53 0.28 14.35 -6.64
C PRO A 53 0.43 14.46 -5.12
N VAL A 54 1.12 13.47 -4.54
CA VAL A 54 1.38 13.41 -3.10
C VAL A 54 2.47 14.40 -2.73
N LEU A 55 2.19 15.24 -1.72
CA LEU A 55 3.10 16.29 -1.26
C LEU A 55 4.06 15.78 -0.19
N VAL A 56 5.34 16.17 -0.31
CA VAL A 56 6.42 15.75 0.60
C VAL A 56 7.25 16.96 1.06
N PRO A 57 7.29 17.31 2.35
CA PRO A 57 6.50 16.74 3.44
C PRO A 57 5.01 17.09 3.32
N GLY A 58 4.13 16.27 3.90
CA GLY A 58 2.70 16.55 3.85
C GLY A 58 1.82 15.45 4.44
N ASN A 59 0.52 15.71 4.47
CA ASN A 59 -0.48 14.74 4.90
C ASN A 59 -1.14 14.08 3.69
N LEU A 60 -1.20 12.75 3.71
CA LEU A 60 -1.92 11.93 2.74
C LEU A 60 -3.14 11.29 3.41
N THR A 61 -4.33 11.50 2.85
CA THR A 61 -5.59 10.96 3.40
C THR A 61 -6.05 9.74 2.60
N LEU A 62 -5.99 8.54 3.20
CA LEU A 62 -6.34 7.26 2.57
C LEU A 62 -7.76 6.78 2.90
N THR A 63 -8.48 6.23 1.92
CA THR A 63 -9.64 5.35 2.18
C THR A 63 -9.49 4.04 1.42
N LEU A 64 -9.48 2.91 2.12
CA LEU A 64 -9.21 1.57 1.60
C LEU A 64 -10.34 0.61 1.99
N THR A 65 -10.81 -0.19 1.04
CA THR A 65 -11.68 -1.34 1.29
C THR A 65 -11.02 -2.60 0.72
N VAL A 66 -10.85 -3.60 1.59
CA VAL A 66 -10.28 -4.90 1.25
C VAL A 66 -11.29 -5.99 1.55
N ASN A 67 -11.49 -6.90 0.61
CA ASN A 67 -12.23 -8.12 0.83
C ASN A 67 -11.26 -9.26 1.14
N VAL A 68 -11.45 -9.91 2.28
CA VAL A 68 -10.72 -11.11 2.71
C VAL A 68 -11.70 -12.29 2.64
N ALA A 69 -11.51 -13.16 1.65
CA ALA A 69 -12.40 -14.28 1.35
C ALA A 69 -12.07 -15.55 2.15
N SER A 70 -10.84 -15.69 2.64
CA SER A 70 -10.41 -16.80 3.49
C SER A 70 -9.55 -16.29 4.65
N THR A 71 -9.44 -17.10 5.69
CA THR A 71 -8.63 -16.79 6.86
C THR A 71 -7.18 -16.52 6.47
N ILE A 72 -6.62 -15.40 6.95
CA ILE A 72 -5.21 -15.05 6.77
C ILE A 72 -4.40 -15.73 7.87
N PRO A 73 -3.41 -16.56 7.52
CA PRO A 73 -2.71 -17.40 8.48
C PRO A 73 -1.65 -16.63 9.27
N VAL A 74 -1.12 -17.26 10.32
CA VAL A 74 -0.16 -16.65 11.26
C VAL A 74 1.21 -16.37 10.65
N ASP A 75 1.58 -17.08 9.59
CA ASP A 75 2.86 -17.00 8.88
C ASP A 75 2.79 -16.07 7.65
N THR A 76 1.91 -15.07 7.72
CA THR A 76 1.71 -14.12 6.63
C THR A 76 2.90 -13.18 6.50
N HIS A 77 3.42 -13.08 5.28
CA HIS A 77 4.50 -12.20 4.90
C HIS A 77 4.07 -11.26 3.76
N ALA A 78 4.81 -10.17 3.58
CA ALA A 78 4.67 -9.28 2.43
C ALA A 78 6.02 -9.02 1.76
N ALA A 79 6.06 -9.08 0.43
CA ALA A 79 7.16 -8.58 -0.37
C ALA A 79 6.77 -7.25 -1.02
N LEU A 80 7.52 -6.21 -0.71
CA LEU A 80 7.39 -4.89 -1.32
C LEU A 80 8.43 -4.73 -2.41
N THR A 81 8.01 -4.30 -3.60
CA THR A 81 8.89 -3.84 -4.67
C THR A 81 8.57 -2.38 -4.93
N MET A 82 9.55 -1.51 -4.73
CA MET A 82 9.44 -0.07 -4.96
C MET A 82 10.39 0.31 -6.09
N GLU A 83 9.89 1.01 -7.08
CA GLU A 83 10.65 1.47 -8.24
C GLU A 83 10.40 2.95 -8.47
N ARG A 84 11.42 3.69 -8.90
CA ARG A 84 11.33 5.10 -9.29
C ARG A 84 11.62 5.24 -10.78
N LYS A 85 10.88 6.11 -11.47
CA LYS A 85 11.14 6.44 -12.86
C LYS A 85 12.36 7.37 -12.98
N VAL A 86 13.38 6.93 -13.72
CA VAL A 86 14.61 7.68 -14.01
C VAL A 86 14.91 7.53 -15.50
N GLY A 87 15.01 8.64 -16.24
CA GLY A 87 15.36 8.62 -17.66
C GLY A 87 14.40 7.79 -18.54
N GLY A 88 13.12 7.67 -18.16
CA GLY A 88 12.11 6.89 -18.89
C GLY A 88 11.96 5.43 -18.45
N PHE A 89 12.85 4.92 -17.59
CA PHE A 89 12.83 3.56 -17.08
C PHE A 89 12.50 3.52 -15.58
N PHE A 90 11.87 2.45 -15.11
CA PHE A 90 11.66 2.23 -13.68
C PHE A 90 12.87 1.50 -13.09
N VAL A 91 13.49 2.10 -12.09
CA VAL A 91 14.67 1.60 -11.39
C VAL A 91 14.26 1.18 -9.99
N LYS A 92 14.55 -0.07 -9.64
CA LYS A 92 14.25 -0.63 -8.33
C LYS A 92 15.02 0.10 -7.22
N ILE A 93 14.30 0.51 -6.19
CA ILE A 93 14.86 1.09 -4.95
C ILE A 93 15.20 -0.08 -4.02
N PRO A 94 16.47 -0.26 -3.62
CA PRO A 94 16.88 -1.36 -2.74
C PRO A 94 16.25 -1.23 -1.35
N CYS A 95 16.20 -2.34 -0.61
CA CYS A 95 15.82 -2.29 0.79
C CYS A 95 16.98 -1.74 1.64
N VAL A 96 16.77 -0.61 2.31
CA VAL A 96 17.71 -0.01 3.27
C VAL A 96 16.91 0.43 4.49
N ASP A 97 17.30 0.00 5.69
CA ASP A 97 16.64 0.37 6.95
C ASP A 97 15.11 0.15 6.97
N ASN A 98 14.63 -0.94 6.35
CA ASN A 98 13.20 -1.25 6.15
C ASN A 98 12.45 -0.23 5.27
N PHE A 99 13.16 0.39 4.33
CA PHE A 99 12.60 1.27 3.32
C PHE A 99 13.01 0.82 1.91
N GLY A 100 12.10 0.91 0.93
CA GLY A 100 12.32 0.47 -0.45
C GLY A 100 11.78 -0.94 -0.71
N SER A 101 12.51 -1.74 -1.50
CA SER A 101 12.05 -3.08 -1.91
C SER A 101 12.37 -4.17 -0.87
N CYS A 102 11.64 -4.18 0.25
CA CYS A 102 11.86 -5.06 1.38
C CYS A 102 10.88 -6.25 1.44
N THR A 103 11.30 -7.34 2.08
CA THR A 103 10.40 -8.46 2.44
C THR A 103 10.21 -8.49 3.95
N TYR A 104 8.96 -8.56 4.38
CA TYR A 104 8.53 -8.57 5.78
C TYR A 104 7.92 -9.93 6.09
N GLY A 105 8.59 -10.73 6.93
CA GLY A 105 8.30 -12.15 7.07
C GLY A 105 7.13 -12.52 8.00
N ASP A 106 6.92 -11.77 9.07
CA ASP A 106 5.93 -12.15 10.10
C ASP A 106 5.08 -10.95 10.48
N LEU A 107 4.22 -10.55 9.53
CA LEU A 107 3.35 -9.38 9.70
C LEU A 107 2.42 -9.56 10.90
N CYS A 108 1.96 -10.79 11.13
CA CYS A 108 1.09 -11.14 12.24
C CYS A 108 1.76 -10.90 13.60
N LYS A 109 3.02 -11.31 13.76
CA LYS A 109 3.80 -11.04 14.98
C LYS A 109 4.08 -9.55 15.15
N ASP A 110 4.42 -8.86 14.07
CA ASP A 110 4.68 -7.42 14.12
C ASP A 110 3.44 -6.64 14.57
N TRP A 111 2.27 -6.94 14.01
CA TRP A 111 0.99 -6.31 14.39
C TRP A 111 0.54 -6.66 15.81
N ALA A 112 0.81 -7.88 16.27
CA ALA A 112 0.48 -8.30 17.64
C ALA A 112 1.35 -7.58 18.68
N SER A 113 2.61 -7.27 18.35
CA SER A 113 3.52 -6.56 19.25
C SER A 113 3.13 -5.09 19.46
N ALA A 114 2.55 -4.46 18.45
CA ALA A 114 2.02 -3.11 18.51
C ALA A 114 0.85 -2.95 17.53
N CYS A 115 -0.36 -3.00 18.08
CA CYS A 115 -1.56 -2.89 17.27
C CYS A 115 -1.60 -1.53 16.55
N PRO A 116 -1.80 -1.52 15.23
CA PRO A 116 -1.83 -0.27 14.48
C PRO A 116 -3.06 0.56 14.85
N LYS A 117 -2.89 1.87 15.07
CA LYS A 117 -3.99 2.77 15.45
C LYS A 117 -5.20 2.71 14.52
N TYR A 118 -4.96 2.56 13.21
CA TYR A 118 -6.03 2.43 12.23
C TYR A 118 -6.74 1.08 12.31
N PHE A 119 -6.06 0.03 12.73
CA PHE A 119 -6.68 -1.29 12.92
C PHE A 119 -7.62 -1.23 14.12
N GLU A 120 -7.16 -0.68 15.24
CA GLU A 120 -8.00 -0.46 16.43
C GLU A 120 -9.23 0.40 16.11
N LYS A 121 -9.02 1.54 15.46
CA LYS A 121 -10.09 2.50 15.10
C LYS A 121 -11.19 1.85 14.25
N TYR A 122 -10.83 0.98 13.32
CA TYR A 122 -11.77 0.36 12.38
C TYR A 122 -12.13 -1.09 12.72
N GLY A 123 -11.76 -1.56 13.91
CA GLY A 123 -12.08 -2.91 14.38
C GLY A 123 -11.46 -4.02 13.51
N ILE A 124 -10.28 -3.76 12.96
CA ILE A 124 -9.49 -4.73 12.20
C ILE A 124 -8.63 -5.51 13.20
N PRO A 125 -8.69 -6.84 13.23
CA PRO A 125 -7.80 -7.65 14.06
C PRO A 125 -6.34 -7.40 13.70
N CYS A 126 -5.52 -7.13 14.71
CA CYS A 126 -4.06 -7.04 14.60
C CYS A 126 -3.35 -8.28 15.18
N SER A 127 -4.12 -9.30 15.53
CA SER A 127 -3.63 -10.64 15.82
C SER A 127 -4.13 -11.60 14.77
N CYS A 128 -3.29 -12.55 14.41
CA CYS A 128 -3.66 -13.62 13.50
C CYS A 128 -4.20 -14.83 14.27
N PRO A 129 -5.06 -15.64 13.65
CA PRO A 129 -5.54 -15.52 12.26
C PRO A 129 -6.55 -14.38 12.03
N ILE A 130 -6.44 -13.67 10.89
CA ILE A 130 -7.44 -12.65 10.52
C ILE A 130 -8.62 -13.36 9.81
N PRO A 131 -9.86 -13.21 10.31
CA PRO A 131 -11.01 -13.91 9.75
C PRO A 131 -11.46 -13.34 8.40
N PRO A 132 -12.19 -14.11 7.58
CA PRO A 132 -12.81 -13.63 6.36
C PRO A 132 -13.79 -12.49 6.66
N LYS A 133 -13.56 -11.32 6.07
CA LYS A 133 -14.43 -10.15 6.17
C LYS A 133 -14.05 -9.12 5.11
N THR A 134 -14.98 -8.22 4.81
CA THR A 134 -14.62 -6.93 4.21
C THR A 134 -14.18 -5.97 5.30
N TYR A 135 -12.96 -5.47 5.20
CA TYR A 135 -12.39 -4.46 6.07
C TYR A 135 -12.33 -3.13 5.36
N THR A 136 -12.70 -2.05 6.05
CA THR A 136 -12.68 -0.69 5.52
C THR A 136 -11.96 0.22 6.49
N ILE A 137 -10.98 0.97 5.96
CA ILE A 137 -10.30 2.06 6.64
C ILE A 137 -10.71 3.32 5.89
N SER A 138 -11.34 4.28 6.58
CA SER A 138 -11.73 5.56 5.97
C SER A 138 -10.85 6.71 6.46
N ASP A 139 -10.56 7.67 5.60
CA ASP A 139 -9.91 8.95 5.93
C ASP A 139 -8.70 8.83 6.88
N ALA A 140 -7.85 7.83 6.65
CA ALA A 140 -6.62 7.63 7.40
C ALA A 140 -5.58 8.64 6.96
N VAL A 141 -5.18 9.54 7.86
CA VAL A 141 -4.16 10.56 7.60
C VAL A 141 -2.76 10.01 7.90
N ILE A 142 -1.91 10.00 6.87
CA ILE A 142 -0.52 9.56 6.95
C ILE A 142 0.38 10.79 6.80
N ASP A 143 1.20 11.03 7.80
CA ASP A 143 2.23 12.08 7.78
C ASP A 143 3.45 11.57 7.00
N ILE A 144 3.68 12.14 5.83
CA ILE A 144 4.84 11.86 4.98
C ILE A 144 5.95 12.82 5.36
N LYS A 145 6.98 12.27 6.01
CA LYS A 145 8.16 13.01 6.44
C LYS A 145 9.03 13.40 5.24
N GLY A 146 9.55 14.63 5.25
CA GLY A 146 10.35 15.19 4.15
C GLY A 146 11.79 14.67 4.02
N HIS A 147 12.24 13.77 4.90
CA HIS A 147 13.61 13.23 4.90
C HIS A 147 13.59 11.71 4.76
N LEU A 148 13.11 11.23 3.62
CA LEU A 148 13.26 9.84 3.22
C LEU A 148 14.49 9.74 2.30
N PRO A 149 15.62 9.13 2.75
CA PRO A 149 16.79 8.94 1.91
C PRO A 149 16.38 8.26 0.59
N SER A 150 16.86 8.79 -0.54
CA SER A 150 16.58 8.26 -1.89
C SER A 150 15.15 8.43 -2.41
N VAL A 151 14.27 9.13 -1.68
CA VAL A 151 12.94 9.53 -2.17
C VAL A 151 12.97 11.02 -2.51
N GLY A 152 12.75 11.32 -3.78
CA GLY A 152 12.55 12.69 -4.25
C GLY A 152 11.41 12.76 -5.26
N ASP A 153 11.26 13.90 -5.92
CA ASP A 153 10.21 14.10 -6.90
C ASP A 153 10.24 13.06 -8.02
N GLY A 154 9.06 12.63 -8.43
CA GLY A 154 8.89 11.78 -9.60
C GLY A 154 7.82 10.71 -9.45
N GLU A 155 7.76 9.87 -10.49
CA GLU A 155 6.83 8.75 -10.58
C GLU A 155 7.43 7.51 -9.91
N TYR A 156 6.62 6.84 -9.09
CA TYR A 156 6.96 5.63 -8.39
C TYR A 156 5.98 4.52 -8.77
N ARG A 157 6.50 3.29 -8.83
CA ARG A 157 5.72 2.05 -8.90
C ARG A 157 5.95 1.28 -7.63
N ILE A 158 4.87 0.84 -7.01
CA ILE A 158 4.93 0.07 -5.78
C ILE A 158 4.10 -1.20 -5.99
N THR A 159 4.69 -2.36 -5.73
CA THR A 159 3.98 -3.64 -5.74
C THR A 159 4.11 -4.27 -4.37
N ALA A 160 2.99 -4.54 -3.72
CA ALA A 160 2.93 -5.31 -2.48
C ALA A 160 2.27 -6.67 -2.77
N ASP A 161 3.03 -7.72 -2.52
CA ASP A 161 2.65 -9.11 -2.71
C ASP A 161 2.55 -9.76 -1.32
N LEU A 162 1.38 -10.30 -0.98
CA LEU A 162 1.11 -10.96 0.29
C LEU A 162 1.09 -12.47 0.08
N GLY A 163 1.77 -13.18 0.96
CA GLY A 163 1.85 -14.63 0.93
C GLY A 163 1.89 -15.25 2.32
N SER A 164 1.82 -16.57 2.36
CA SER A 164 2.15 -17.42 3.50
C SER A 164 3.06 -18.56 3.04
N SER A 165 3.49 -19.45 3.95
CA SER A 165 4.25 -20.64 3.55
C SER A 165 3.46 -21.56 2.60
N ALA A 166 2.13 -21.49 2.63
CA ALA A 166 1.25 -22.40 1.91
C ALA A 166 0.70 -21.81 0.60
N ALA A 167 0.51 -20.49 0.52
CA ALA A 167 -0.17 -19.88 -0.62
C ALA A 167 0.17 -18.40 -0.83
N HIS A 168 0.02 -17.95 -2.07
CA HIS A 168 -0.14 -16.54 -2.39
C HIS A 168 -1.52 -16.06 -1.92
N LEU A 169 -1.57 -14.90 -1.27
CA LEU A 169 -2.77 -14.39 -0.61
C LEU A 169 -3.37 -13.18 -1.31
N GLY A 170 -2.58 -12.39 -2.04
CA GLY A 170 -3.06 -11.25 -2.81
C GLY A 170 -1.94 -10.32 -3.21
N CYS A 171 -2.16 -9.53 -4.27
CA CYS A 171 -1.15 -8.61 -4.77
C CYS A 171 -1.82 -7.30 -5.20
N ILE A 172 -1.24 -6.17 -4.81
CA ILE A 172 -1.60 -4.83 -5.30
C ILE A 172 -0.39 -4.18 -5.99
N LYS A 173 -0.66 -3.53 -7.11
CA LYS A 173 0.28 -2.65 -7.81
C LYS A 173 -0.27 -1.24 -7.82
N LEU A 174 0.57 -0.28 -7.45
CA LEU A 174 0.32 1.15 -7.45
C LEU A 174 1.28 1.88 -8.38
N GLN A 175 0.82 3.03 -8.86
CA GLN A 175 1.66 4.11 -9.37
C GLN A 175 1.29 5.39 -8.64
N VAL A 176 2.29 6.14 -8.19
CA VAL A 176 2.10 7.40 -7.47
C VAL A 176 3.16 8.40 -7.88
N THR A 177 2.82 9.68 -7.91
CA THR A 177 3.78 10.76 -8.15
C THR A 177 3.99 11.50 -6.84
N LEU A 178 5.25 11.59 -6.42
CA LEU A 178 5.67 12.41 -5.30
C LEU A 178 6.16 13.76 -5.80
N LYS A 179 5.81 14.82 -5.07
CA LYS A 179 6.23 16.18 -5.35
C LYS A 179 6.59 16.89 -4.05
N SER A 180 7.75 17.53 -4.03
CA SER A 180 8.13 18.45 -2.97
C SER A 180 7.35 19.75 -3.09
N ASP A 181 6.86 20.24 -1.96
CA ASP A 181 6.27 21.59 -1.85
C ASP A 181 7.32 22.69 -2.01
#